data_AF-A0A933GAS4-F1
#
_entry.id   AF-A0A933GAS4-F1
#
_cell.length_a   1.000
_cell.length_b   1.000
_cell.length_c   1.000
_cell.angle_alpha   90.00
_cell.angle_beta   90.00
_cell.angle_gamma   90.00
#
_symmetry.space_group_name_H-M   'P 1'
#
loop_
_entity.id
_entity.type
_entity.pdbx_description
1 polymer ?
#
loop_
_entity_poly.entity_id
_entity_poly.type
_entity_poly.pdbx_seq_one_letter_code
_entity_poly.pdbx_strand_id
1 'polypeptide(L)'
;MRFILKGVHAMQFGPRLTVRSTRRNNVADWEGDMDRSSDRLRQELVNHLRKNREEVRRQWVRQMTANGPPRGLSPDEIEAEFTALHDTCVDCLEAGKYEAAKVRVQAMTRRGEARGTTTEHIIEGLLVLRDVYRRSLFKKYRADPGRLAKALDLYSPVANRLLAVVVRAVFEEEKRVRTREIGQLRTLVKAGMILSARLSLTAVLQRIANMACKVVNARYGALGVLDGKGGLSQFITAGIDENTKRAIGPLPVGKGILGVLVH
;
A
#
# COMPACT_ATOMS: atom_id res chain seq x y z
N MET A 1 -25.08 -4.97 28.13
CA MET A 1 -25.34 -6.39 28.42
C MET A 1 -24.01 -7.02 28.85
N ARG A 2 -23.85 -7.30 30.14
CA ARG A 2 -22.64 -7.89 30.77
C ARG A 2 -22.92 -9.37 30.99
N PHE A 3 -21.96 -10.25 30.70
CA PHE A 3 -22.01 -11.67 31.12
C PHE A 3 -20.86 -12.00 32.07
N ILE A 4 -21.22 -12.75 33.11
CA ILE A 4 -20.42 -13.16 34.27
C ILE A 4 -20.03 -14.63 34.10
N LEU A 5 -18.81 -14.98 34.53
CA LEU A 5 -18.21 -16.32 34.61
C LEU A 5 -18.85 -17.24 35.67
N LYS A 6 -18.99 -18.55 35.36
CA LYS A 6 -18.89 -19.73 36.26
C LYS A 6 -18.52 -20.92 35.34
N GLY A 7 -17.51 -21.75 35.53
CA GLY A 7 -17.02 -22.41 36.75
C GLY A 7 -17.34 -23.91 36.63
N VAL A 8 -16.48 -24.71 35.98
CA VAL A 8 -16.69 -26.16 35.82
C VAL A 8 -16.05 -26.91 36.99
N HIS A 9 -16.88 -27.74 37.62
CA HIS A 9 -16.67 -28.48 38.86
C HIS A 9 -15.54 -29.51 38.80
N ALA A 10 -14.75 -29.54 39.87
CA ALA A 10 -13.91 -30.67 40.27
C ALA A 10 -14.76 -31.77 40.92
N MET A 11 -14.51 -33.03 40.55
CA MET A 11 -15.02 -34.22 41.24
C MET A 11 -14.14 -34.49 42.48
N GLN A 12 -14.79 -34.61 43.64
CA GLN A 12 -14.21 -35.06 44.91
C GLN A 12 -14.38 -36.58 45.08
N PHE A 13 -13.30 -37.28 45.44
CA PHE A 13 -13.33 -38.57 46.15
C PHE A 13 -12.40 -38.43 47.39
N GLY A 14 -12.87 -38.85 48.58
CA GLY A 14 -12.06 -38.93 49.82
C GLY A 14 -11.49 -40.36 50.07
N PRO A 15 -10.91 -40.68 51.25
CA PRO A 15 -10.45 -39.83 52.36
C PRO A 15 -8.91 -39.93 52.63
N ARG A 16 -8.40 -38.87 53.27
CA ARG A 16 -7.13 -38.72 54.04
C ARG A 16 -6.01 -39.75 53.83
N LEU A 17 -5.02 -39.38 53.02
CA LEU A 17 -3.61 -39.68 53.28
C LEU A 17 -2.88 -38.37 53.58
N THR A 18 -2.36 -38.25 54.80
CA THR A 18 -1.48 -37.15 55.21
C THR A 18 -0.15 -37.30 54.49
N VAL A 19 -0.03 -36.80 53.27
CA VAL A 19 1.26 -36.73 52.58
C VAL A 19 1.98 -35.48 53.07
N ARG A 20 2.95 -35.68 53.97
CA ARG A 20 3.97 -34.71 54.34
C ARG A 20 4.54 -34.07 53.06
N SER A 21 4.36 -32.76 52.91
CA SER A 21 4.91 -31.98 51.81
C SER A 21 6.43 -32.13 51.76
N THR A 22 6.93 -32.90 50.80
CA THR A 22 8.34 -32.91 50.40
C THR A 22 8.38 -32.57 48.91
N ARG A 23 9.14 -31.52 48.58
CA ARG A 23 9.41 -30.93 47.25
C ARG A 23 8.31 -30.03 46.63
N ARG A 24 8.34 -28.75 47.02
CA ARG A 24 8.25 -27.64 46.06
C ARG A 24 9.59 -27.52 45.35
N ASN A 25 9.71 -28.09 44.17
CA ASN A 25 10.69 -27.71 43.15
C ASN A 25 10.34 -28.56 41.94
N ASN A 26 9.91 -27.94 40.83
CA ASN A 26 10.25 -28.40 39.48
C ASN A 26 9.46 -27.75 38.34
N VAL A 27 8.23 -27.26 38.53
CA VAL A 27 7.40 -26.87 37.35
C VAL A 27 7.99 -25.67 36.57
N ALA A 28 8.57 -24.69 37.26
CA ALA A 28 9.21 -23.53 36.63
C ALA A 28 10.56 -23.86 35.94
N ASP A 29 11.28 -24.89 36.41
CA ASP A 29 12.56 -25.29 35.83
C ASP A 29 12.37 -26.00 34.46
N TRP A 30 11.31 -26.81 34.31
CA TRP A 30 11.02 -27.51 33.04
C TRP A 30 10.54 -26.56 31.93
N GLU A 31 9.75 -25.52 32.26
CA GLU A 31 9.35 -24.49 31.30
C GLU A 31 10.56 -23.66 30.82
N GLY A 32 11.45 -23.26 31.74
CA GLY A 32 12.69 -22.55 31.40
C GLY A 32 13.68 -23.38 30.58
N ASP A 33 13.75 -24.70 30.80
CA ASP A 33 14.60 -25.59 30.01
C ASP A 33 14.05 -25.85 28.60
N MET A 34 12.72 -25.96 28.43
CA MET A 34 12.11 -26.06 27.10
C MET A 34 12.25 -24.77 26.29
N ASP A 35 12.10 -23.61 26.91
CA ASP A 35 12.26 -22.31 26.25
C ASP A 35 13.72 -22.10 25.79
N ARG A 36 14.69 -22.34 26.69
CA ARG A 36 16.14 -22.29 26.35
C ARG A 36 16.54 -23.28 25.25
N SER A 37 15.95 -24.48 25.25
CA SER A 37 16.21 -25.48 24.21
C SER A 37 15.66 -25.05 22.85
N SER A 38 14.47 -24.45 22.85
CA SER A 38 13.83 -23.89 21.66
C SER A 38 14.60 -22.70 21.09
N ASP A 39 15.11 -21.81 21.94
CA ASP A 39 15.94 -20.68 21.53
C ASP A 39 17.31 -21.10 21.00
N ARG A 40 17.94 -22.12 21.60
CA ARG A 40 19.17 -22.70 21.03
C ARG A 40 18.90 -23.29 19.64
N LEU A 41 17.80 -24.01 19.45
CA LEU A 41 17.44 -24.59 18.16
C LEU A 41 17.11 -23.48 17.14
N ARG A 42 16.39 -22.43 17.54
CA ARG A 42 16.13 -21.24 16.72
C ARG A 42 17.43 -20.61 16.24
N GLN A 43 18.39 -20.36 17.13
CA GLN A 43 19.68 -19.79 16.76
C GLN A 43 20.47 -20.72 15.83
N GLU A 44 20.40 -22.04 16.06
CA GLU A 44 21.03 -23.04 15.21
C GLU A 44 20.44 -23.05 13.78
N LEU A 45 19.13 -22.84 13.65
CA LEU A 45 18.43 -22.71 12.36
C LEU A 45 18.86 -21.42 11.64
N VAL A 46 18.82 -20.29 12.33
CA VAL A 46 19.25 -18.98 11.80
C VAL A 46 20.70 -19.06 11.30
N ASN A 47 21.60 -19.61 12.13
CA ASN A 47 23.00 -19.78 11.77
C ASN A 47 23.19 -20.68 10.56
N HIS A 48 22.39 -21.75 10.43
CA HIS A 48 22.43 -22.63 9.25
C HIS A 48 22.00 -21.92 7.97
N LEU A 49 20.91 -21.17 8.02
CA LEU A 49 20.39 -20.43 6.85
C LEU A 49 21.34 -19.31 6.42
N ARG A 50 22.01 -18.65 7.38
CA ARG A 50 23.07 -17.66 7.12
C ARG A 50 24.31 -18.32 6.49
N LYS A 51 24.82 -19.41 7.08
CA LYS A 51 26.01 -20.12 6.57
C LYS A 51 25.80 -20.71 5.18
N ASN A 52 24.59 -21.17 4.86
CA ASN A 52 24.27 -21.79 3.57
C ASN A 52 23.61 -20.81 2.58
N ARG A 53 23.74 -19.50 2.79
CA ARG A 53 23.11 -18.47 1.95
C ARG A 53 23.40 -18.67 0.46
N GLU A 54 24.64 -18.94 0.08
CA GLU A 54 25.01 -19.15 -1.34
C GLU A 54 24.37 -20.40 -1.95
N GLU A 55 24.29 -21.51 -1.22
CA GLU A 55 23.65 -22.72 -1.74
C GLU A 55 22.14 -22.51 -1.89
N VAL A 56 21.51 -21.88 -0.90
CA VAL A 56 20.09 -21.51 -0.97
C VAL A 56 19.87 -20.57 -2.16
N ARG A 57 20.71 -19.55 -2.34
CA ARG A 57 20.61 -18.59 -3.45
C ARG A 57 20.65 -19.30 -4.79
N ARG A 58 21.64 -20.17 -5.01
CA ARG A 58 21.75 -20.94 -6.26
C ARG A 58 20.52 -21.82 -6.51
N GLN A 59 19.99 -22.48 -5.48
CA GLN A 59 18.75 -23.26 -5.61
C GLN A 59 17.55 -22.39 -5.92
N TRP A 60 17.43 -21.24 -5.25
CA TRP A 60 16.34 -20.30 -5.44
C TRP A 60 16.32 -19.71 -6.84
N VAL A 61 17.47 -19.20 -7.32
CA VAL A 61 17.60 -18.65 -8.68
C VAL A 61 17.24 -19.72 -9.71
N ARG A 62 17.79 -20.93 -9.58
CA ARG A 62 17.47 -22.04 -10.50
C ARG A 62 15.97 -22.35 -10.56
N GLN A 63 15.27 -22.31 -9.43
CA GLN A 63 13.82 -22.57 -9.39
C GLN A 63 13.01 -21.38 -9.94
N MET A 64 13.40 -20.15 -9.62
CA MET A 64 12.76 -18.94 -10.15
C MET A 64 12.88 -18.84 -11.66
N THR A 65 14.00 -19.28 -12.24
CA THR A 65 14.23 -19.24 -13.69
C THR A 65 13.86 -20.53 -14.41
N ALA A 66 13.29 -21.52 -13.71
CA ALA A 66 13.01 -22.84 -14.30
C ALA A 66 12.00 -22.76 -15.46
N ASN A 67 11.05 -21.82 -15.39
CA ASN A 67 10.05 -21.55 -16.43
C ASN A 67 10.37 -20.27 -17.23
N GLY A 68 11.65 -19.88 -17.27
CA GLY A 68 12.10 -18.59 -17.77
C GLY A 68 12.22 -17.54 -16.65
N PRO A 69 12.99 -16.46 -16.87
CA PRO A 69 13.10 -15.39 -15.88
C PRO A 69 11.74 -14.72 -15.67
N PRO A 70 11.42 -14.27 -14.44
CA PRO A 70 10.26 -13.43 -14.18
C PRO A 70 10.25 -12.23 -15.13
N ARG A 71 9.07 -11.90 -15.69
CA ARG A 71 8.96 -10.86 -16.73
C ARG A 71 9.52 -9.52 -16.25
N GLY A 72 10.49 -9.00 -16.99
CA GLY A 72 11.04 -7.67 -16.80
C GLY A 72 12.09 -7.55 -15.68
N LEU A 73 12.53 -8.66 -15.07
CA LEU A 73 13.58 -8.65 -14.06
C LEU A 73 14.92 -9.07 -14.67
N SER A 74 15.95 -8.27 -14.43
CA SER A 74 17.34 -8.61 -14.75
C SER A 74 17.92 -9.62 -13.76
N PRO A 75 19.01 -10.34 -14.10
CA PRO A 75 19.69 -11.23 -13.17
C PRO A 75 20.08 -10.56 -11.85
N ASP A 76 20.60 -9.32 -11.90
CA ASP A 76 20.99 -8.56 -10.71
C ASP A 76 19.77 -8.22 -9.83
N GLU A 77 18.62 -7.98 -10.45
CA GLU A 77 17.37 -7.69 -9.73
C GLU A 77 16.81 -8.93 -9.05
N ILE A 78 16.91 -10.09 -9.72
CA ILE A 78 16.58 -11.40 -9.15
C ILE A 78 17.47 -11.68 -7.93
N GLU A 79 18.78 -11.39 -8.01
CA GLU A 79 19.69 -11.55 -6.87
C GLU A 79 19.42 -10.57 -5.72
N ALA A 80 19.09 -9.32 -6.04
CA ALA A 80 18.72 -8.31 -5.05
C ALA A 80 17.41 -8.69 -4.34
N GLU A 81 16.46 -9.26 -5.08
CA GLU A 81 15.20 -9.77 -4.55
C GLU A 81 15.42 -10.98 -3.63
N PHE A 82 16.24 -11.95 -4.03
CA PHE A 82 16.64 -13.05 -3.15
C PHE A 82 17.20 -12.52 -1.84
N THR A 83 18.15 -11.58 -1.90
CA THR A 83 18.78 -10.99 -0.72
C THR A 83 17.73 -10.31 0.16
N ALA A 84 16.82 -9.55 -0.45
CA ALA A 84 15.73 -8.90 0.26
C ALA A 84 14.86 -9.88 1.05
N LEU A 85 14.41 -10.96 0.38
CA LEU A 85 13.53 -11.97 0.95
C LEU A 85 14.25 -12.88 1.97
N HIS A 86 15.49 -13.27 1.70
CA HIS A 86 16.32 -14.10 2.59
C HIS A 86 16.56 -13.39 3.92
N ASP A 87 17.08 -12.17 3.89
CA ASP A 87 17.32 -11.37 5.10
C ASP A 87 16.03 -11.18 5.88
N THR A 88 14.92 -10.86 5.19
CA THR A 88 13.61 -10.67 5.83
C THR A 88 13.15 -11.93 6.56
N CYS A 89 13.31 -13.11 5.94
CA CYS A 89 12.97 -14.38 6.57
C CYS A 89 13.85 -14.64 7.80
N VAL A 90 15.16 -14.41 7.69
CA VAL A 90 16.12 -14.64 8.76
C VAL A 90 15.86 -13.71 9.95
N ASP A 91 15.61 -12.43 9.70
CA ASP A 91 15.28 -11.45 10.73
C ASP A 91 13.95 -11.78 11.43
N CYS A 92 12.95 -12.24 10.67
CA CYS A 92 11.69 -12.69 11.25
C CYS A 92 11.86 -13.95 12.11
N LEU A 93 12.74 -14.88 11.72
CA LEU A 93 13.04 -16.09 12.48
C LEU A 93 13.79 -15.76 13.79
N GLU A 94 14.74 -14.83 13.73
CA GLU A 94 15.58 -14.43 14.86
C GLU A 94 14.81 -13.55 15.86
N ALA A 95 14.18 -12.48 15.37
CA ALA A 95 13.59 -11.46 16.24
C ALA A 95 12.06 -11.57 16.40
N GLY A 96 11.37 -12.34 15.56
CA GLY A 96 9.90 -12.42 15.58
C GLY A 96 9.19 -11.11 15.19
N LYS A 97 9.91 -10.14 14.62
CA LYS A 97 9.42 -8.79 14.29
C LYS A 97 9.04 -8.70 12.80
N TYR A 98 7.75 -8.59 12.52
CA TYR A 98 7.22 -8.57 11.15
C TYR A 98 6.97 -7.16 10.58
N GLU A 99 7.04 -6.11 11.41
CA GLU A 99 6.83 -4.73 10.95
C GLU A 99 7.95 -4.27 10.00
N ALA A 100 9.20 -4.60 10.32
CA ALA A 100 10.34 -4.32 9.45
C ALA A 100 10.21 -5.06 8.10
N ALA A 101 9.71 -6.30 8.13
CA ALA A 101 9.41 -7.06 6.93
C ALA A 101 8.38 -6.36 6.04
N LYS A 102 7.29 -5.84 6.63
CA LYS A 102 6.26 -5.09 5.90
C LYS A 102 6.86 -3.87 5.18
N VAL A 103 7.64 -3.06 5.88
CA VAL A 103 8.28 -1.85 5.30
C VAL A 103 9.19 -2.21 4.13
N ARG A 104 10.01 -3.25 4.28
CA ARG A 104 10.95 -3.69 3.23
C ARG A 104 10.23 -4.24 2.00
N VAL A 105 9.15 -4.99 2.20
CA VAL A 105 8.29 -5.52 1.10
C VAL A 105 7.55 -4.40 0.37
N GLN A 106 7.06 -3.39 1.09
CA GLN A 106 6.47 -2.20 0.47
C GLN A 106 7.50 -1.45 -0.39
N ALA A 107 8.75 -1.35 0.07
CA ALA A 107 9.83 -0.76 -0.71
C ALA A 107 10.18 -1.59 -1.96
N MET A 108 10.09 -2.93 -1.90
CA MET A 108 10.21 -3.79 -3.09
C MET A 108 9.09 -3.53 -4.09
N THR A 109 7.85 -3.47 -3.61
CA THR A 109 6.65 -3.23 -4.43
C THR A 109 6.74 -1.92 -5.21
N ARG A 110 7.07 -0.81 -4.52
CA ARG A 110 7.22 0.51 -5.16
C ARG A 110 8.35 0.56 -6.19
N ARG A 111 9.46 -0.14 -5.93
CA ARG A 111 10.55 -0.26 -6.92
C ARG A 111 10.14 -1.08 -8.12
N GLY A 112 9.30 -2.09 -7.95
CA GLY A 112 8.72 -2.85 -9.05
C GLY A 112 7.83 -1.97 -9.94
N GLU A 113 6.90 -1.23 -9.33
CA GLU A 113 6.02 -0.27 -10.03
C GLU A 113 6.82 0.77 -10.83
N ALA A 114 7.86 1.37 -10.22
CA ALA A 114 8.70 2.36 -10.89
C ALA A 114 9.45 1.82 -12.12
N ARG A 115 9.68 0.50 -12.17
CA ARG A 115 10.32 -0.20 -13.29
C ARG A 115 9.32 -0.84 -14.25
N GLY A 116 8.02 -0.73 -13.98
CA GLY A 116 6.97 -1.41 -14.75
C GLY A 116 6.96 -2.93 -14.57
N THR A 117 7.51 -3.45 -13.47
CA THR A 117 7.47 -4.89 -13.16
C THR A 117 6.24 -5.24 -12.34
N THR A 118 5.78 -6.49 -12.50
CA THR A 118 4.66 -7.08 -11.77
C THR A 118 5.04 -7.31 -10.29
N THR A 119 4.09 -7.33 -9.35
CA THR A 119 4.39 -7.60 -7.92
C THR A 119 4.27 -9.08 -7.56
N GLU A 120 3.65 -9.86 -8.45
CA GLU A 120 3.43 -11.30 -8.33
C GLU A 120 4.74 -12.07 -8.10
N HIS A 121 5.84 -11.60 -8.71
CA HIS A 121 7.16 -12.19 -8.53
C HIS A 121 7.62 -12.22 -7.06
N ILE A 122 7.16 -11.28 -6.21
CA ILE A 122 7.55 -11.21 -4.79
C ILE A 122 6.92 -12.38 -4.03
N ILE A 123 5.66 -12.69 -4.33
CA ILE A 123 4.94 -13.82 -3.71
C ILE A 123 5.55 -15.13 -4.22
N GLU A 124 5.77 -15.25 -5.52
CA GLU A 124 6.42 -16.42 -6.13
C GLU A 124 7.81 -16.66 -5.52
N GLY A 125 8.64 -15.60 -5.45
CA GLY A 125 9.95 -15.62 -4.85
C GLY A 125 9.94 -16.10 -3.40
N LEU A 126 8.98 -15.64 -2.59
CA LEU A 126 8.84 -16.11 -1.22
C LEU A 126 8.42 -17.59 -1.14
N LEU A 127 7.52 -18.03 -2.01
CA LEU A 127 7.06 -19.43 -2.04
C LEU A 127 8.19 -20.38 -2.44
N VAL A 128 9.00 -19.99 -3.42
CA VAL A 128 10.21 -20.72 -3.84
C VAL A 128 11.23 -20.74 -2.70
N LEU A 129 11.47 -19.60 -2.04
CA LEU A 129 12.40 -19.53 -0.90
C LEU A 129 11.99 -20.45 0.24
N ARG A 130 10.69 -20.50 0.53
CA ARG A 130 10.13 -21.44 1.53
C ARG A 130 10.41 -22.90 1.16
N ASP A 131 10.30 -23.24 -0.11
CA ASP A 131 10.60 -24.60 -0.58
C ASP A 131 12.09 -24.95 -0.44
N VAL A 132 12.96 -24.04 -0.87
CA VAL A 132 14.42 -24.18 -0.76
C VAL A 132 14.86 -24.32 0.70
N TYR A 133 14.28 -23.53 1.61
CA TYR A 133 14.55 -23.65 3.05
C TYR A 133 14.13 -25.01 3.59
N ARG A 134 12.94 -25.51 3.25
CA ARG A 134 12.49 -26.83 3.69
C ARG A 134 13.44 -27.94 3.24
N ARG A 135 13.91 -27.90 1.98
CA ARG A 135 14.90 -28.85 1.45
C ARG A 135 16.24 -28.72 2.18
N SER A 136 16.69 -27.50 2.46
CA SER A 136 17.92 -27.24 3.21
C SER A 136 17.86 -27.78 4.64
N LEU A 137 16.73 -27.60 5.33
CA LEU A 137 16.50 -28.14 6.67
C LEU A 137 16.41 -29.67 6.66
N PHE A 138 15.71 -30.25 5.69
CA PHE A 138 15.65 -31.70 5.52
C PHE A 138 17.05 -32.31 5.32
N LYS A 139 17.89 -31.67 4.50
CA LYS A 139 19.29 -32.10 4.29
C LYS A 139 20.10 -32.04 5.58
N LYS A 140 19.95 -30.98 6.39
CA LYS A 140 20.69 -30.81 7.65
C LYS A 140 20.30 -31.84 8.70
N TYR A 141 19.01 -32.07 8.90
CA TYR A 141 18.50 -32.92 9.98
C TYR A 141 18.12 -34.32 9.52
N ARG A 142 18.60 -34.76 8.35
CA ARG A 142 18.24 -36.06 7.76
C ARG A 142 18.47 -37.25 8.70
N ALA A 143 19.48 -37.18 9.55
CA ALA A 143 19.83 -38.25 10.49
C ALA A 143 18.99 -38.25 11.79
N ASP A 144 18.24 -37.17 12.07
CA ASP A 144 17.44 -37.01 13.29
C ASP A 144 16.05 -36.44 12.94
N PRO A 145 15.07 -37.31 12.62
CA PRO A 145 13.72 -36.90 12.28
C PRO A 145 13.02 -36.10 13.39
N GLY A 146 13.34 -36.37 14.66
CA GLY A 146 12.77 -35.65 15.80
C GLY A 146 13.24 -34.21 15.86
N ARG A 147 14.54 -33.97 15.60
CA ARG A 147 15.09 -32.62 15.51
C ARG A 147 14.63 -31.89 14.26
N LEU A 148 14.44 -32.59 13.14
CA LEU A 148 13.81 -32.03 11.94
C LEU A 148 12.38 -31.54 12.22
N ALA A 149 11.56 -32.34 12.90
CA ALA A 149 10.20 -31.97 13.25
C ALA A 149 10.18 -30.69 14.09
N LYS A 150 10.98 -30.64 15.17
CA LYS A 150 11.12 -29.44 16.01
C LYS A 150 11.61 -28.21 15.23
N ALA A 151 12.54 -28.40 14.30
CA ALA A 151 13.02 -27.33 13.45
C ALA A 151 11.92 -26.76 12.53
N LEU A 152 11.10 -27.65 11.96
CA LEU A 152 9.96 -27.26 11.13
C LEU A 152 8.84 -26.61 11.95
N ASP A 153 8.62 -27.04 13.19
CA ASP A 153 7.66 -26.42 14.10
C ASP A 153 8.03 -24.97 14.44
N LEU A 154 9.34 -24.67 14.51
CA LEU A 154 9.83 -23.29 14.68
C LEU A 154 9.75 -22.47 13.39
N TYR A 155 10.10 -23.09 12.25
CA TYR A 155 10.18 -22.39 10.97
C TYR A 155 8.81 -22.11 10.33
N SER A 156 7.91 -23.09 10.33
CA SER A 156 6.66 -23.05 9.56
C SER A 156 5.73 -21.90 9.96
N PRO A 157 5.52 -21.59 11.26
CA PRO A 157 4.71 -20.44 11.67
C PRO A 157 5.28 -19.12 11.15
N VAL A 158 6.61 -18.98 11.14
CA VAL A 158 7.29 -17.78 10.64
C VAL A 158 7.11 -17.63 9.14
N ALA A 159 7.30 -18.71 8.37
CA ALA A 159 7.09 -18.71 6.93
C ALA A 159 5.63 -18.36 6.56
N ASN A 160 4.65 -18.92 7.27
CA ASN A 160 3.23 -18.66 7.04
C ASN A 160 2.85 -17.22 7.40
N ARG A 161 3.36 -16.72 8.54
CA ARG A 161 3.10 -15.34 8.96
C ARG A 161 3.74 -14.33 8.03
N LEU A 162 4.97 -14.59 7.56
CA LEU A 162 5.64 -13.76 6.58
C LEU A 162 4.89 -13.75 5.25
N LEU A 163 4.45 -14.91 4.74
CA LEU A 163 3.62 -14.98 3.54
C LEU A 163 2.36 -14.13 3.69
N ALA A 164 1.66 -14.23 4.82
CA ALA A 164 0.47 -13.43 5.07
C ALA A 164 0.76 -11.91 5.14
N VAL A 165 1.91 -11.51 5.69
CA VAL A 165 2.35 -10.11 5.71
C VAL A 165 2.68 -9.61 4.30
N VAL A 166 3.42 -10.39 3.52
CA VAL A 166 3.80 -10.03 2.14
C VAL A 166 2.58 -9.89 1.26
N VAL A 167 1.69 -10.89 1.28
CA VAL A 167 0.44 -10.88 0.54
C VAL A 167 -0.35 -9.61 0.89
N ARG A 168 -0.61 -9.36 2.18
CA ARG A 168 -1.34 -8.14 2.58
C ARG A 168 -0.65 -6.85 2.14
N ALA A 169 0.67 -6.76 2.25
CA ALA A 169 1.43 -5.57 1.87
C ALA A 169 1.32 -5.28 0.37
N VAL A 170 1.43 -6.31 -0.48
CA VAL A 170 1.29 -6.19 -1.94
C VAL A 170 -0.13 -5.73 -2.30
N PHE A 171 -1.16 -6.40 -1.78
CA PHE A 171 -2.56 -6.04 -2.04
C PHE A 171 -2.92 -4.63 -1.51
N GLU A 172 -2.37 -4.20 -0.36
CA GLU A 172 -2.58 -2.86 0.18
C GLU A 172 -2.00 -1.76 -0.71
N GLU A 173 -0.79 -1.96 -1.27
CA GLU A 173 -0.18 -0.96 -2.15
C GLU A 173 -0.93 -0.88 -3.49
N GLU A 174 -1.34 -2.01 -4.09
CA GLU A 174 -2.16 -1.99 -5.32
C GLU A 174 -3.48 -1.23 -5.12
N LYS A 175 -4.14 -1.46 -3.98
CA LYS A 175 -5.36 -0.74 -3.62
C LYS A 175 -5.12 0.77 -3.44
N ARG A 176 -3.97 1.16 -2.89
CA ARG A 176 -3.59 2.57 -2.73
C ARG A 176 -3.40 3.27 -4.06
N VAL A 177 -2.70 2.64 -5.01
CA VAL A 177 -2.50 3.18 -6.36
C VAL A 177 -3.84 3.40 -7.04
N ARG A 178 -4.70 2.38 -7.07
CA ARG A 178 -6.03 2.48 -7.68
C ARG A 178 -6.90 3.56 -7.04
N THR A 179 -6.86 3.69 -5.72
CA THR A 179 -7.64 4.72 -5.00
C THR A 179 -7.15 6.13 -5.35
N ARG A 180 -5.84 6.31 -5.49
CA ARG A 180 -5.22 7.57 -5.89
C ARG A 180 -5.61 7.97 -7.31
N GLU A 181 -5.56 7.04 -8.26
CA GLU A 181 -5.96 7.27 -9.66
C GLU A 181 -7.44 7.68 -9.74
N ILE A 182 -8.32 6.96 -9.04
CA ILE A 182 -9.75 7.32 -8.96
C ILE A 182 -9.93 8.72 -8.36
N GLY A 183 -9.15 9.08 -7.33
CA GLY A 183 -9.16 10.42 -6.74
C GLY A 183 -8.72 11.52 -7.71
N GLN A 184 -7.66 11.28 -8.48
CA GLN A 184 -7.17 12.21 -9.51
C GLN A 184 -8.19 12.39 -10.64
N LEU A 185 -8.75 11.30 -11.15
CA LEU A 185 -9.82 11.34 -12.15
C LEU A 185 -11.03 12.13 -11.65
N ARG A 186 -11.49 11.88 -10.42
CA ARG A 186 -12.58 12.65 -9.80
C ARG A 186 -12.26 14.14 -9.71
N THR A 187 -11.00 14.49 -9.45
CA THR A 187 -10.56 15.89 -9.36
C THR A 187 -10.55 16.54 -10.73
N LEU A 188 -10.08 15.85 -11.77
CA LEU A 188 -10.12 16.31 -13.16
C LEU A 188 -11.57 16.48 -13.66
N VAL A 189 -12.46 15.53 -13.37
CA VAL A 189 -13.89 15.64 -13.70
C VAL A 189 -14.51 16.86 -13.02
N LYS A 190 -14.23 17.08 -11.73
CA LYS A 190 -14.69 18.29 -11.01
C LYS A 190 -14.15 19.57 -11.65
N ALA A 191 -12.87 19.61 -12.01
CA ALA A 191 -12.28 20.77 -12.68
C ALA A 191 -12.94 21.03 -14.05
N GLY A 192 -13.18 19.98 -14.84
CA GLY A 192 -13.89 20.06 -16.13
C GLY A 192 -15.34 20.55 -15.99
N MET A 193 -16.05 20.10 -14.96
CA MET A 193 -17.40 20.58 -14.64
C MET A 193 -17.42 22.07 -14.29
N ILE A 194 -16.47 22.54 -13.47
CA ILE A 194 -16.33 23.97 -13.12
C ILE A 194 -16.05 24.82 -14.36
N LEU A 195 -15.12 24.37 -15.20
CA LEU A 195 -14.77 25.07 -16.45
C LEU A 195 -15.97 25.12 -17.41
N SER A 196 -16.70 24.01 -17.56
CA SER A 196 -17.89 23.94 -18.42
C SER A 196 -19.01 24.85 -17.92
N ALA A 197 -19.24 24.92 -16.59
CA ALA A 197 -20.21 25.84 -16.00
C ALA A 197 -19.84 27.31 -16.26
N ARG A 198 -18.55 27.66 -16.16
CA ARG A 198 -18.07 29.01 -16.46
C ARG A 198 -18.25 29.37 -17.94
N LEU A 199 -17.92 28.44 -18.86
CA LEU A 199 -18.14 28.62 -20.30
C LEU A 199 -19.64 28.75 -20.63
N SER A 200 -20.48 27.98 -19.95
CA SER A 200 -21.93 28.06 -20.09
C SER A 200 -22.46 29.43 -19.67
N LEU A 201 -22.01 29.98 -18.53
CA LEU A 201 -22.41 31.32 -18.09
C LEU A 201 -22.04 32.40 -19.11
N THR A 202 -20.79 32.42 -19.59
CA THR A 202 -20.36 33.38 -20.64
C THR A 202 -21.22 33.23 -21.90
N ALA A 203 -21.53 32.00 -22.31
CA ALA A 203 -22.36 31.73 -23.49
C ALA A 203 -23.83 32.18 -23.31
N VAL A 204 -24.41 31.96 -22.12
CA VAL A 204 -25.76 32.42 -21.78
C VAL A 204 -25.82 33.94 -21.79
N LEU A 205 -24.86 34.62 -21.16
CA LEU A 205 -24.77 36.09 -21.14
C LEU A 205 -24.58 36.66 -22.55
N GLN A 206 -23.77 36.03 -23.40
CA GLN A 206 -23.62 36.40 -24.81
C GLN A 206 -24.93 36.27 -25.58
N ARG A 207 -25.69 35.19 -25.34
CA ARG A 207 -26.98 34.97 -25.98
C ARG A 207 -28.03 35.99 -25.51
N ILE A 208 -28.06 36.32 -24.22
CA ILE A 208 -28.90 37.38 -23.67
C ILE A 208 -28.55 38.73 -24.30
N ALA A 209 -27.28 39.11 -24.34
CA ALA A 209 -26.84 40.37 -24.96
C ALA A 209 -27.24 40.45 -26.43
N ASN A 210 -27.05 39.36 -27.18
CA ASN A 210 -27.44 39.28 -28.59
C ASN A 210 -28.97 39.37 -28.77
N MET A 211 -29.76 38.70 -27.92
CA MET A 211 -31.23 38.76 -27.99
C MET A 211 -31.77 40.14 -27.59
N ALA A 212 -31.23 40.75 -26.53
CA ALA A 212 -31.61 42.09 -26.10
C ALA A 212 -31.37 43.11 -27.23
N CYS A 213 -30.20 43.08 -27.89
CA CYS A 213 -29.93 43.94 -29.04
C CYS A 213 -30.93 43.75 -30.18
N LYS A 214 -31.32 42.52 -30.48
CA LYS A 214 -32.34 42.23 -31.50
C LYS A 214 -33.70 42.80 -31.12
N VAL A 215 -34.11 42.65 -29.86
CA VAL A 215 -35.41 43.15 -29.36
C VAL A 215 -35.48 44.67 -29.43
N VAL A 216 -34.42 45.37 -29.06
CA VAL A 216 -34.38 46.84 -29.10
C VAL A 216 -33.95 47.42 -30.46
N ASN A 217 -33.78 46.56 -31.47
CA ASN A 217 -33.25 46.91 -32.79
C ASN A 217 -31.94 47.73 -32.73
N ALA A 218 -31.05 47.39 -31.81
CA ALA A 218 -29.75 48.03 -31.65
C ALA A 218 -28.67 47.32 -32.48
N ARG A 219 -27.83 48.11 -33.16
CA ARG A 219 -26.69 47.60 -33.95
C ARG A 219 -25.58 47.02 -33.06
N TYR A 220 -25.40 47.56 -31.85
CA TYR A 220 -24.39 47.16 -30.89
C TYR A 220 -24.96 47.16 -29.48
N GLY A 221 -24.42 46.33 -28.60
CA GLY A 221 -24.73 46.37 -27.17
C GLY A 221 -23.66 45.73 -26.32
N ALA A 222 -23.72 45.98 -25.02
CA ALA A 222 -22.80 45.41 -24.06
C ALA A 222 -23.48 45.05 -22.74
N LEU A 223 -23.02 43.99 -22.10
CA LEU A 223 -23.46 43.52 -20.80
C LEU A 223 -22.24 43.44 -19.87
N GLY A 224 -22.24 44.27 -18.84
CA GLY A 224 -21.24 44.25 -17.78
C GLY A 224 -21.73 43.48 -16.56
N VAL A 225 -20.91 42.57 -16.04
CA VAL A 225 -21.14 41.91 -14.75
C VAL A 225 -20.25 42.58 -13.73
N LEU A 226 -20.83 43.15 -12.67
CA LEU A 226 -20.08 43.84 -11.62
C LEU A 226 -19.30 42.85 -10.74
N ASP A 227 -18.17 43.30 -10.18
CA ASP A 227 -17.34 42.51 -9.27
C ASP A 227 -17.60 42.79 -7.77
N GLY A 228 -18.49 43.73 -7.47
CA GLY A 228 -18.83 44.17 -6.11
C GLY A 228 -17.78 45.09 -5.45
N LYS A 229 -16.71 45.47 -6.15
CA LYS A 229 -15.63 46.34 -5.67
C LYS A 229 -15.49 47.62 -6.50
N GLY A 230 -16.54 47.98 -7.26
CA GLY A 230 -16.55 49.13 -8.16
C GLY A 230 -15.95 48.85 -9.55
N GLY A 231 -15.76 47.58 -9.92
CA GLY A 231 -15.24 47.15 -11.23
C GLY A 231 -16.14 46.13 -11.95
N LEU A 232 -15.66 45.64 -13.09
CA LEU A 232 -16.35 44.64 -13.93
C LEU A 232 -15.62 43.30 -13.86
N SER A 233 -16.33 42.24 -13.47
CA SER A 233 -15.83 40.86 -13.49
C SER A 233 -15.91 40.21 -14.87
N GLN A 234 -16.88 40.60 -15.69
CA GLN A 234 -16.99 40.22 -17.12
C GLN A 234 -17.62 41.36 -17.93
N PHE A 235 -17.23 41.46 -19.21
CA PHE A 235 -17.82 42.42 -20.14
C PHE A 235 -18.06 41.72 -21.48
N ILE A 236 -19.33 41.60 -21.85
CA ILE A 236 -19.81 40.85 -23.00
C ILE A 236 -20.34 41.84 -24.04
N THR A 237 -19.92 41.72 -25.30
CA THR A 237 -20.30 42.64 -26.38
C THR A 237 -21.13 41.94 -27.46
N ALA A 238 -22.15 42.60 -27.98
CA ALA A 238 -23.00 42.12 -29.08
C ALA A 238 -22.88 43.06 -30.29
N GLY A 239 -22.92 42.50 -31.50
CA GLY A 239 -22.80 43.26 -32.76
C GLY A 239 -21.37 43.63 -33.18
N ILE A 240 -20.36 43.25 -32.41
CA ILE A 240 -18.93 43.53 -32.68
C ILE A 240 -18.19 42.20 -32.90
N ASP A 241 -17.40 42.11 -33.98
CA ASP A 241 -16.54 40.95 -34.25
C ASP A 241 -15.21 40.98 -33.47
N GLU A 242 -14.50 39.85 -33.43
CA GLU A 242 -13.25 39.71 -32.68
C GLU A 242 -12.06 40.53 -33.22
N ASN A 243 -12.10 41.00 -34.47
CA ASN A 243 -11.07 41.89 -35.01
C ASN A 243 -11.32 43.33 -34.55
N THR A 244 -12.57 43.78 -34.64
CA THR A 244 -13.00 45.09 -34.15
C THR A 244 -12.79 45.20 -32.63
N LYS A 245 -13.11 44.15 -31.87
CA LYS A 245 -12.89 44.10 -30.43
C LYS A 245 -11.41 44.21 -30.05
N ARG A 246 -10.51 43.55 -30.80
CA ARG A 246 -9.06 43.67 -30.60
C ARG A 246 -8.54 45.06 -30.92
N ALA A 247 -9.11 45.74 -31.92
CA ALA A 247 -8.75 47.11 -32.27
C ALA A 247 -9.20 48.15 -31.23
N ILE A 248 -10.32 47.91 -30.53
CA ILE A 248 -10.85 48.80 -29.48
C ILE A 248 -9.96 48.83 -28.22
N GLY A 249 -9.29 47.72 -27.89
CA GLY A 249 -8.31 47.67 -26.80
C GLY A 249 -8.86 47.11 -25.46
N PRO A 250 -8.26 47.49 -24.31
CA PRO A 250 -8.53 46.85 -23.01
C PRO A 250 -9.93 47.12 -22.45
N LEU A 251 -10.33 46.31 -21.45
CA LEU A 251 -11.65 46.41 -20.82
C LEU A 251 -11.89 47.80 -20.20
N PRO A 252 -13.12 48.33 -20.30
CA PRO A 252 -13.45 49.62 -19.72
C PRO A 252 -13.34 49.57 -18.19
N VAL A 253 -12.60 50.52 -17.63
CA VAL A 253 -12.31 50.62 -16.18
C VAL A 253 -13.33 51.49 -15.42
N GLY A 254 -14.56 51.63 -15.93
CA GLY A 254 -15.62 52.40 -15.25
C GLY A 254 -15.39 53.92 -15.18
N LYS A 255 -14.52 54.50 -16.02
CA LYS A 255 -14.23 55.95 -16.04
C LYS A 255 -15.06 56.76 -17.05
N GLY A 256 -16.11 56.17 -17.62
CA GLY A 256 -16.99 56.78 -18.64
C GLY A 256 -18.47 56.64 -18.30
N ILE A 257 -19.36 56.58 -19.30
CA ILE A 257 -20.82 56.36 -19.08
C ILE A 257 -21.11 55.14 -18.19
N LEU A 258 -20.30 54.08 -18.29
CA LEU A 258 -20.41 52.90 -17.43
C LEU A 258 -20.07 53.16 -15.96
N GLY A 259 -19.30 54.21 -15.64
CA GLY A 259 -19.01 54.63 -14.26
C GLY A 259 -20.20 55.24 -13.54
N VAL A 260 -21.16 55.78 -14.28
CA VAL A 260 -22.38 56.41 -13.74
C VAL A 260 -23.38 55.36 -13.21
N LEU A 261 -23.24 54.10 -13.61
CA LEU A 261 -24.10 52.97 -13.21
C LEU A 261 -23.51 52.11 -12.09
N VAL A 262 -22.24 52.33 -11.71
CA VAL A 262 -21.45 51.47 -10.81
C VAL A 262 -21.21 52.13 -9.43
N HIS A 263 -21.65 53.37 -9.26
CA HIS A 263 -21.63 54.11 -7.99
C HIS A 263 -23.03 54.39 -7.46
#